data_AF-A0A3E1EYE1-F1
#
_entry.id   AF-A0A3E1EYE1-F1
#
_cell.length_a   1.000
_cell.length_b   1.000
_cell.length_c   1.000
_cell.angle_alpha   90.00
_cell.angle_beta   90.00
_cell.angle_gamma   90.00
#
_symmetry.space_group_name_H-M   'P 1'
#
loop_
_entity.id
_entity.type
_entity.pdbx_description
1 polymer ?
#
loop_
_entity_poly.entity_id
_entity_poly.type
_entity_poly.pdbx_seq_one_letter_code
_entity_poly.pdbx_strand_id
1 'polypeptide(L)'
;MNNWFTVKVKYTKQLEDGRLKRVTEPYLVDSVSFTDAEARIYEEVGQNVTGEFLITGITKTEYADIFYYEDSDDWYKCKLTYVSIDGDEGKEKKITSNFLVTASSVKEAFERIKESLSDMTVTFEVPAISLTSIVEVLPYNPDMDVEIGRRPLEEGEELVNTPSESTYEEEELEAEEASNEEVSEESYDEEEEDVNFEDETK
;
A
#
# COMPACT_ATOMS: atom_id res chain seq x y z
N MET A 1 20.67 0.28 -3.66
CA MET A 1 19.78 1.41 -3.94
C MET A 1 18.40 0.88 -3.65
N ASN A 2 17.84 1.32 -2.53
CA ASN A 2 16.58 0.79 -2.02
C ASN A 2 15.46 1.48 -2.79
N ASN A 3 14.45 0.72 -3.20
CA ASN A 3 13.30 1.28 -3.91
C ASN A 3 12.09 1.09 -3.01
N TRP A 4 11.64 2.19 -2.41
CA TRP A 4 10.53 2.15 -1.49
C TRP A 4 9.19 2.28 -2.23
N PHE A 5 8.25 1.42 -1.86
CA PHE A 5 6.89 1.40 -2.37
C PHE A 5 5.93 1.59 -1.21
N THR A 6 5.03 2.57 -1.34
CA THR A 6 3.92 2.76 -0.42
C THR A 6 2.74 1.93 -0.91
N VAL A 7 2.42 0.87 -0.18
CA VAL A 7 1.31 -0.04 -0.46
C VAL A 7 0.15 0.27 0.48
N LYS A 8 -1.01 0.60 -0.06
CA LYS A 8 -2.22 0.87 0.73
C LYS A 8 -3.02 -0.41 0.88
N VAL A 9 -3.12 -0.92 2.09
CA VAL A 9 -3.89 -2.13 2.41
C VAL A 9 -5.19 -1.74 3.07
N LYS A 10 -6.30 -2.28 2.57
CA LYS A 10 -7.63 -2.11 3.12
C LYS A 10 -8.09 -3.43 3.73
N TYR A 11 -8.36 -3.41 5.02
CA TYR A 11 -8.79 -4.60 5.75
C TYR A 11 -9.81 -4.25 6.83
N THR A 12 -10.47 -5.28 7.36
CA THR A 12 -11.45 -5.11 8.43
C THR A 12 -10.75 -5.34 9.77
N LYS A 13 -10.63 -4.27 10.57
CA LYS A 13 -10.06 -4.34 11.91
C LYS A 13 -11.18 -4.38 12.94
N GLN A 14 -11.05 -5.25 13.94
CA GLN A 14 -11.92 -5.22 15.11
C GLN A 14 -11.44 -4.12 16.05
N LEU A 15 -12.30 -3.14 16.32
CA LEU A 15 -12.02 -2.12 17.33
C LEU A 15 -12.15 -2.71 18.74
N GLU A 16 -11.58 -2.01 19.74
CA GLU A 16 -11.70 -2.37 21.15
C GLU A 16 -13.16 -2.47 21.66
N ASP A 17 -14.10 -1.81 20.97
CA ASP A 17 -15.54 -1.88 21.23
C ASP A 17 -16.23 -3.11 20.59
N GLY A 18 -15.45 -4.04 20.00
CA GLY A 18 -15.95 -5.25 19.35
C GLY A 18 -16.54 -5.03 17.95
N ARG A 19 -16.68 -3.78 17.49
CA ARG A 19 -17.18 -3.42 16.16
C ARG A 19 -16.14 -3.65 15.07
N LEU A 20 -16.58 -4.19 13.94
CA LEU A 20 -15.77 -4.35 12.73
C LEU A 20 -15.79 -3.05 11.91
N LYS A 21 -14.62 -2.47 11.64
CA LYS A 21 -14.47 -1.29 10.79
C LYS A 21 -13.46 -1.57 9.68
N ARG A 22 -13.82 -1.18 8.46
CA ARG A 22 -12.89 -1.16 7.33
C ARG A 22 -11.94 0.04 7.49
N VAL A 23 -10.66 -0.24 7.58
CA VAL A 23 -9.59 0.77 7.63
C VAL A 23 -8.69 0.63 6.42
N THR A 24 -8.00 1.71 6.06
CA THR A 24 -7.00 1.70 5.00
C THR A 24 -5.71 2.23 5.58
N GLU A 25 -4.69 1.39 5.58
CA GLU A 25 -3.42 1.63 6.22
C GLU A 25 -2.29 1.52 5.18
N PRO A 26 -1.44 2.54 5.05
CA PRO A 26 -0.30 2.49 4.16
C PRO A 26 0.91 1.86 4.85
N TYR A 27 1.52 0.91 4.16
CA TYR A 27 2.77 0.25 4.51
C TYR A 27 3.86 0.70 3.56
N LEU A 28 5.10 0.79 4.04
CA LEU A 28 6.26 1.08 3.21
C LEU A 28 7.09 -0.19 3.03
N VAL A 29 7.38 -0.57 1.79
CA VAL A 29 8.05 -1.83 1.46
C VAL A 29 9.27 -1.52 0.61
N ASP A 30 10.42 -2.10 0.94
CA ASP A 30 11.56 -2.12 0.04
C ASP A 30 11.45 -3.31 -0.91
N SER A 31 11.42 -3.05 -2.21
CA SER A 31 11.20 -4.06 -3.24
C SER A 31 11.82 -3.65 -4.56
N VAL A 32 11.99 -4.58 -5.50
CA VAL A 32 12.51 -4.27 -6.85
C VAL A 32 11.38 -3.90 -7.82
N SER A 33 10.15 -4.39 -7.62
CA SER A 33 9.04 -4.23 -8.57
C SER A 33 7.68 -4.12 -7.88
N PHE A 34 6.66 -3.66 -8.61
CA PHE A 34 5.30 -3.58 -8.06
C PHE A 34 4.73 -4.95 -7.68
N THR A 35 5.01 -5.98 -8.46
CA THR A 35 4.54 -7.35 -8.21
C THR A 35 5.23 -7.95 -6.99
N ASP A 36 6.52 -7.68 -6.82
CA ASP A 36 7.28 -8.12 -5.65
C ASP A 36 6.80 -7.40 -4.37
N ALA A 37 6.58 -6.08 -4.44
CA ALA A 37 6.01 -5.33 -3.33
C ALA A 37 4.61 -5.82 -2.92
N GLU A 38 3.80 -6.24 -3.89
CA GLU A 38 2.48 -6.82 -3.65
C GLU A 38 2.60 -8.17 -2.91
N ALA A 39 3.41 -9.09 -3.44
CA ALA A 39 3.61 -10.42 -2.85
C ALA A 39 4.09 -10.34 -1.40
N ARG A 40 5.09 -9.50 -1.13
CA ARG A 40 5.63 -9.31 0.23
C ARG A 40 4.61 -8.78 1.22
N ILE A 41 3.76 -7.85 0.79
CA ILE A 41 2.68 -7.35 1.63
C ILE A 41 1.66 -8.44 1.92
N TYR A 42 1.38 -9.30 0.94
CA TYR A 42 0.45 -10.40 1.17
C TYR A 42 0.95 -11.36 2.25
N GLU A 43 2.25 -11.61 2.30
CA GLU A 43 2.85 -12.53 3.27
C GLU A 43 2.96 -11.90 4.67
N GLU A 44 3.45 -10.67 4.76
CA GLU A 44 3.64 -9.98 6.06
C GLU A 44 2.31 -9.54 6.66
N VAL A 45 1.48 -8.83 5.89
CA VAL A 45 0.20 -8.31 6.39
C VAL A 45 -0.82 -9.42 6.53
N GLY A 46 -0.78 -10.44 5.67
CA GLY A 46 -1.67 -11.60 5.77
C GLY A 46 -1.44 -12.44 7.03
N GLN A 47 -0.24 -12.45 7.59
CA GLN A 47 0.02 -13.07 8.90
C GLN A 47 -0.51 -12.22 10.06
N ASN A 48 -0.46 -10.89 9.93
CA ASN A 48 -0.84 -9.95 10.98
C ASN A 48 -2.34 -9.65 11.03
N VAL A 49 -3.04 -9.78 9.90
CA VAL A 49 -4.47 -9.46 9.78
C VAL A 49 -5.30 -10.74 9.72
N THR A 50 -6.30 -10.85 10.59
CA THR A 50 -7.28 -11.94 10.53
C THR A 50 -8.40 -11.58 9.55
N GLY A 51 -8.47 -12.32 8.43
CA GLY A 51 -9.54 -12.20 7.43
C GLY A 51 -9.04 -11.75 6.06
N GLU A 52 -9.98 -11.34 5.19
CA GLU A 52 -9.66 -10.85 3.85
C GLU A 52 -9.16 -9.41 3.90
N PHE A 53 -8.07 -9.14 3.17
CA PHE A 53 -7.58 -7.78 2.91
C PHE A 53 -7.39 -7.57 1.42
N LEU A 54 -7.47 -6.30 1.02
CA LEU A 54 -7.36 -5.88 -0.37
C LEU A 54 -6.31 -4.79 -0.49
N ILE A 55 -5.41 -4.93 -1.46
CA ILE A 55 -4.46 -3.87 -1.80
C ILE A 55 -5.20 -2.85 -2.68
N THR A 56 -5.34 -1.63 -2.15
CA THR A 56 -6.08 -0.54 -2.83
C THR A 56 -5.21 0.22 -3.81
N GLY A 57 -3.90 0.20 -3.63
CA GLY A 57 -2.98 0.82 -4.57
C GLY A 57 -1.53 0.76 -4.10
N ILE A 58 -0.63 0.76 -5.06
CA ILE A 58 0.81 0.77 -4.85
C ILE A 58 1.38 2.03 -5.51
N THR A 59 2.18 2.79 -4.79
CA THR A 59 2.83 4.00 -5.30
C THR A 59 4.31 3.94 -5.00
N LYS A 60 5.15 4.20 -6.01
CA LYS A 60 6.59 4.34 -5.79
C LYS A 60 6.87 5.63 -5.03
N THR A 61 7.54 5.53 -3.89
CA THR A 61 7.90 6.67 -3.04
C THR A 61 9.40 6.67 -2.83
N GLU A 62 10.07 7.78 -3.13
CA GLU A 62 11.52 7.87 -2.96
C GLU A 62 11.88 8.44 -1.58
N TYR A 63 12.58 7.65 -0.78
CA TYR A 63 13.25 8.07 0.45
C TYR A 63 14.75 7.86 0.29
N ALA A 64 15.52 8.89 0.61
CA ALA A 64 16.98 8.83 0.56
C ALA A 64 17.53 7.91 1.65
N ASP A 65 16.96 7.98 2.85
CA ASP A 65 17.29 7.09 3.96
C ASP A 65 16.14 6.98 4.97
N ILE A 66 16.14 5.90 5.75
CA ILE A 66 15.16 5.60 6.79
C ILE A 66 15.87 5.26 8.09
N PHE A 67 15.59 6.02 9.14
CA PHE A 67 16.15 5.82 10.48
C PHE A 67 15.11 5.24 11.42
N TYR A 68 15.36 4.00 11.86
CA TYR A 68 14.52 3.31 12.82
C TYR A 68 15.13 3.36 14.23
N TYR A 69 14.31 3.70 15.20
CA TYR A 69 14.60 3.76 16.61
C TYR A 69 13.46 3.06 17.36
N GLU A 70 13.81 2.18 18.30
CA GLU A 70 12.85 1.32 19.02
C GLU A 70 12.02 2.06 20.09
N ASP A 71 12.23 3.37 20.27
CA ASP A 71 11.55 4.15 21.31
C ASP A 71 10.18 4.69 20.90
N SER A 72 9.86 4.69 19.61
CA SER A 72 8.58 5.18 19.08
C SER A 72 8.17 4.46 17.80
N ASP A 73 6.87 4.22 17.64
CA ASP A 73 6.28 3.62 16.44
C ASP A 73 5.80 4.67 15.42
N ASP A 74 5.83 5.97 15.77
CA ASP A 74 5.34 7.04 14.91
C ASP A 74 6.40 7.47 13.87
N TRP A 75 6.03 7.38 12.59
CA TRP A 75 6.90 7.74 11.46
C TRP A 75 6.75 9.20 11.04
N TYR A 76 7.86 9.95 11.05
CA TYR A 76 7.96 11.33 10.59
C TYR A 76 8.74 11.45 9.28
N LYS A 77 8.13 12.11 8.30
CA LYS A 77 8.78 12.48 7.04
C LYS A 77 9.48 13.81 7.20
N CYS A 78 10.80 13.80 6.99
CA CYS A 78 11.66 14.96 7.04
C CYS A 78 12.11 15.30 5.62
N LYS A 79 11.73 16.49 5.14
CA LYS A 79 12.25 17.02 3.89
C LYS A 79 13.54 17.75 4.19
N LEU A 80 14.62 17.37 3.52
CA LEU A 80 15.93 17.97 3.65
C LEU A 80 16.37 18.61 2.35
N THR A 81 17.10 19.71 2.48
CA THR A 81 17.64 20.45 1.35
C THR A 81 19.09 20.77 1.63
N TYR A 82 19.98 20.36 0.74
CA TYR A 82 21.41 20.65 0.85
C TYR A 82 21.95 21.18 -0.48
N VAL A 83 23.03 21.95 -0.39
CA VAL A 83 23.71 22.52 -1.55
C VAL A 83 24.91 21.65 -1.88
N SER A 84 24.94 21.09 -3.09
CA SER A 84 26.07 20.35 -3.62
C SER A 84 26.74 21.19 -4.70
N ILE A 85 28.07 21.33 -4.62
CA ILE A 85 28.87 22.05 -5.61
C ILE A 85 29.37 21.01 -6.61
N ASP A 86 28.95 21.13 -7.86
CA ASP A 86 29.43 20.26 -8.93
C ASP A 86 30.85 20.69 -9.32
N GLY A 87 31.79 19.73 -9.28
CA GLY A 87 33.24 19.98 -9.39
C GLY A 87 33.68 20.54 -10.76
N ASP A 88 32.85 20.40 -11.79
CA ASP A 88 33.17 20.78 -13.16
C ASP A 88 32.68 22.18 -13.56
N GLU A 89 31.57 22.68 -12.97
CA GLU A 89 30.99 23.97 -13.37
C GLU A 89 30.87 25.00 -12.23
N GLY A 90 31.19 24.65 -10.97
CA GLY A 90 31.04 25.58 -9.84
C GLY A 90 29.60 26.07 -9.62
N LYS A 91 28.62 25.46 -10.31
CA LYS A 91 27.20 25.73 -10.15
C LYS A 91 26.70 24.99 -8.92
N GLU A 92 26.18 25.75 -7.98
CA GLU A 92 25.53 25.23 -6.78
C GLU A 92 24.19 24.60 -7.17
N LYS A 93 24.05 23.29 -6.96
CA LYS A 93 22.78 22.58 -7.11
C LYS A 93 22.15 22.37 -5.74
N LYS A 94 20.96 22.94 -5.56
CA LYS A 94 20.10 22.66 -4.41
C LYS A 94 19.41 21.31 -4.64
N ILE A 95 19.77 20.30 -3.85
CA ILE A 95 19.17 18.97 -3.89
C ILE A 95 18.18 18.86 -2.73
N THR A 96 16.99 18.35 -3.01
CA THR A 96 15.97 18.06 -1.99
C THR A 96 15.77 16.56 -1.88
N SER A 97 15.94 16.03 -0.69
CA SER A 97 15.82 14.61 -0.38
C SER A 97 14.80 14.41 0.74
N ASN A 98 14.04 13.32 0.68
CA ASN A 98 13.11 12.95 1.74
C ASN A 98 13.74 11.88 2.62
N PHE A 99 13.62 12.04 3.93
CA PHE A 99 14.05 11.08 4.93
C PHE A 99 12.85 10.65 5.76
N LEU A 100 12.92 9.46 6.32
CA LEU A 100 11.91 8.95 7.23
C LEU A 100 12.58 8.60 8.57
N VAL A 101 11.97 8.98 9.69
CA VAL A 101 12.50 8.73 11.03
C VAL A 101 11.39 8.40 12.01
N THR A 102 11.65 7.48 12.93
CA THR A 102 10.77 7.20 14.08
C THR A 102 11.02 8.18 15.22
N ALA A 103 9.97 8.82 15.72
CA ALA A 103 10.07 9.74 16.86
C ALA A 103 8.76 9.88 17.61
N SER A 104 8.78 10.34 18.86
CA SER A 104 7.55 10.65 19.60
C SER A 104 7.04 12.06 19.32
N SER A 105 7.92 12.96 18.86
CA SER A 105 7.57 14.37 18.60
C SER A 105 8.38 14.96 17.43
N VAL A 106 7.85 16.02 16.82
CA VAL A 106 8.53 16.79 15.75
C VAL A 106 9.90 17.30 16.19
N LYS A 107 10.03 17.71 17.47
CA LYS A 107 11.31 18.20 18.01
C LYS A 107 12.35 17.08 18.05
N GLU A 108 11.95 15.92 18.53
CA GLU A 108 12.82 14.74 18.63
C GLU A 108 13.20 14.22 17.25
N ALA A 109 12.26 14.19 16.30
CA ALA A 109 12.54 13.85 14.90
C ALA A 109 13.63 14.76 14.30
N PHE A 110 13.58 16.06 14.59
CA PHE A 110 14.61 17.01 14.15
C PHE A 110 15.97 16.73 14.78
N GLU A 111 16.00 16.45 16.10
CA GLU A 111 17.24 16.14 16.81
C GLU A 111 17.90 14.86 16.28
N ARG A 112 17.11 13.80 16.06
CA ARG A 112 17.58 12.53 15.48
C ARG A 112 18.13 12.70 14.08
N ILE A 113 17.39 13.35 13.19
CA ILE A 113 17.86 13.64 11.83
C ILE A 113 19.17 14.43 11.86
N LYS A 114 19.29 15.41 12.77
CA LYS A 114 20.51 16.19 12.91
C LYS A 114 21.69 15.35 13.40
N GLU A 115 21.45 14.40 14.30
CA GLU A 115 22.46 13.46 14.78
C GLU A 115 22.87 12.48 13.68
N SER A 116 21.91 11.83 13.01
CA SER A 116 22.16 10.88 11.92
C SER A 116 22.90 11.49 10.73
N LEU A 117 22.71 12.79 10.48
CA LEU A 117 23.36 13.52 9.40
C LEU A 117 24.55 14.36 9.84
N SER A 118 24.93 14.29 11.12
CA SER A 118 26.08 15.03 11.63
C SER A 118 27.41 14.56 11.00
N ASP A 119 27.46 13.31 10.54
CA ASP A 119 28.57 12.74 9.77
C ASP A 119 28.68 13.30 8.34
N MET A 120 27.63 13.97 7.85
CA MET A 120 27.64 14.55 6.50
C MET A 120 28.41 15.87 6.51
N THR A 121 29.50 15.95 5.74
CA THR A 121 30.31 17.18 5.57
C THR A 121 29.56 18.34 4.88
N VAL A 122 28.31 18.11 4.47
CA VAL A 122 27.51 19.05 3.68
C VAL A 122 26.56 19.81 4.59
N THR A 123 26.45 21.12 4.37
CA THR A 123 25.43 21.92 5.07
C THR A 123 24.04 21.56 4.56
N PHE A 124 23.14 21.19 5.47
CA PHE A 124 21.76 20.85 5.16
C PHE A 124 20.79 21.72 5.97
N GLU A 125 19.64 21.98 5.37
CA GLU A 125 18.49 22.63 5.99
C GLU A 125 17.32 21.64 6.02
N VAL A 126 16.52 21.68 7.09
CA VAL A 126 15.30 20.87 7.22
C VAL A 126 14.08 21.78 7.03
N PRO A 127 13.61 22.00 5.79
CA PRO A 127 12.47 22.89 5.52
C PRO A 127 11.15 22.42 6.11
N ALA A 128 10.92 21.11 6.26
CA ALA A 128 9.64 20.60 6.74
C ALA A 128 9.78 19.24 7.41
N ILE A 129 9.01 19.05 8.49
CA ILE A 129 8.82 17.78 9.17
C ILE A 129 7.31 17.57 9.30
N SER A 130 6.83 16.40 8.89
CA SER A 130 5.40 16.05 8.95
C SER A 130 5.23 14.62 9.45
N LEU A 131 4.28 14.41 10.35
CA LEU A 131 3.84 13.07 10.71
C LEU A 131 3.27 12.36 9.47
N THR A 132 3.62 11.09 9.29
CA THR A 132 3.09 10.25 8.22
C THR A 132 2.03 9.30 8.75
N SER A 133 1.17 8.83 7.87
CA SER A 133 0.19 7.79 8.20
C SER A 133 0.76 6.37 8.01
N ILE A 134 2.07 6.23 7.78
CA ILE A 134 2.70 4.94 7.56
C ILE A 134 2.61 4.14 8.86
N VAL A 135 2.12 2.91 8.76
CA VAL A 135 2.01 2.01 9.93
C VAL A 135 3.35 1.36 10.21
N GLU A 136 3.96 0.78 9.18
CA GLU A 136 5.19 0.00 9.33
C GLU A 136 6.05 0.09 8.07
N VAL A 137 7.36 -0.05 8.28
CA VAL A 137 8.37 -0.11 7.22
C VAL A 137 8.92 -1.54 7.18
N LEU A 138 8.74 -2.18 6.04
CA LEU A 138 9.17 -3.54 5.75
C LEU A 138 10.46 -3.48 4.92
N PRO A 139 11.64 -3.65 5.55
CA PRO A 139 12.92 -3.62 4.85
C PRO A 139 13.06 -4.83 3.91
N TYR A 140 14.00 -4.72 2.97
CA TYR A 140 14.25 -5.79 2.02
C TYR A 140 14.69 -7.06 2.75
N ASN A 141 13.99 -8.15 2.47
CA ASN A 141 14.27 -9.49 2.98
C ASN A 141 14.58 -10.40 1.78
N PRO A 142 15.83 -10.86 1.60
CA PRO A 142 16.21 -11.69 0.47
C PRO A 142 15.61 -13.10 0.51
N ASP A 143 15.19 -13.59 1.69
CA ASP A 143 14.65 -14.95 1.82
C ASP A 143 13.26 -15.10 1.16
N MET A 144 12.58 -13.98 0.89
CA MET A 144 11.27 -13.93 0.24
C MET A 144 11.36 -13.79 -1.29
N ASP A 145 12.54 -13.44 -1.82
CA ASP A 145 12.77 -13.27 -3.26
C ASP A 145 13.09 -14.63 -3.90
N VAL A 146 12.12 -15.54 -3.87
CA VAL A 146 12.24 -16.86 -4.49
C VAL A 146 11.83 -16.75 -5.95
N GLU A 147 12.82 -16.70 -6.85
CA GLU A 147 12.55 -16.80 -8.28
C GLU A 147 11.81 -18.11 -8.58
N ILE A 148 10.54 -18.00 -8.99
CA ILE A 148 9.77 -19.13 -9.50
C ILE A 148 10.47 -19.59 -10.80
N GLY A 149 11.25 -20.67 -10.68
CA GLY A 149 12.03 -21.24 -11.78
C GLY A 149 11.14 -21.46 -13.01
N ARG A 150 11.44 -20.74 -14.09
CA ARG A 150 10.74 -20.91 -15.36
C ARG A 150 11.07 -22.30 -15.90
N ARG A 151 10.10 -23.21 -15.96
CA ARG A 151 10.25 -24.45 -16.73
C ARG A 151 10.44 -24.07 -18.22
N PRO A 152 11.45 -24.63 -18.92
CA PRO A 152 11.55 -24.45 -20.36
C PRO A 152 10.26 -24.90 -21.04
N LEU A 153 9.74 -24.09 -21.96
CA LEU A 153 8.69 -24.57 -22.86
C LEU A 153 9.33 -25.64 -23.75
N GLU A 154 9.00 -26.92 -23.52
CA GLU A 154 9.27 -27.95 -24.52
C GLU A 154 8.30 -27.71 -25.71
N GLU A 155 8.84 -27.58 -26.93
CA GLU A 155 8.08 -27.53 -28.18
C GLU A 155 7.32 -28.87 -28.34
N GLY A 156 6.17 -29.01 -27.70
CA GLY A 156 5.39 -30.25 -27.73
C GLY A 156 4.23 -30.39 -26.76
N GLU A 157 3.90 -29.41 -25.91
CA GLU A 157 2.69 -29.50 -25.07
C GLU A 157 1.44 -29.09 -25.90
N GLU A 158 0.76 -30.09 -26.46
CA GLU A 158 -0.66 -29.92 -26.83
C GLU A 158 -1.46 -29.59 -25.56
N LEU A 159 -2.27 -28.53 -25.62
CA LEU A 159 -3.19 -28.16 -24.54
C LEU A 159 -4.24 -29.27 -24.38
N VAL A 160 -3.98 -30.25 -23.51
CA VAL A 160 -5.01 -31.19 -23.06
C VAL A 160 -5.87 -30.46 -22.04
N ASN A 161 -7.04 -30.03 -22.48
CA ASN A 161 -8.11 -29.55 -21.61
C ASN A 161 -8.68 -30.77 -20.85
N THR A 162 -8.08 -31.14 -19.72
CA THR A 162 -8.68 -32.09 -18.78
C THR A 162 -9.64 -31.33 -17.85
N PRO A 163 -10.93 -31.71 -17.79
CA PRO A 163 -11.80 -31.22 -16.73
C PRO A 163 -11.29 -31.79 -15.41
N SER A 164 -10.87 -30.93 -14.48
CA SER A 164 -10.60 -31.35 -13.12
C SER A 164 -11.93 -31.50 -12.39
N GLU A 165 -12.27 -32.73 -12.08
CA GLU A 165 -13.38 -33.13 -11.23
C GLU A 165 -13.09 -32.61 -9.81
N SER A 166 -13.72 -31.50 -9.44
CA SER A 166 -13.92 -31.13 -8.03
C SER A 166 -15.26 -31.72 -7.62
N THR A 167 -15.21 -32.75 -6.78
CA THR A 167 -16.38 -33.32 -6.12
C THR A 167 -17.00 -32.25 -5.22
N TYR A 168 -18.19 -31.79 -5.59
CA TYR A 168 -19.11 -31.07 -4.70
C TYR A 168 -20.04 -32.13 -4.12
N GLU A 169 -20.05 -32.28 -2.79
CA GLU A 169 -21.09 -33.03 -2.10
C GLU A 169 -22.37 -32.19 -2.15
N GLU A 170 -23.30 -32.57 -3.02
CA GLU A 170 -24.68 -32.06 -3.04
C GLU A 170 -25.50 -32.85 -1.99
N GLU A 171 -25.91 -32.20 -0.89
CA GLU A 171 -26.99 -32.72 -0.05
C GLU A 171 -28.32 -32.53 -0.80
N GLU A 172 -28.93 -33.65 -1.18
CA GLU A 172 -30.21 -33.75 -1.88
C GLU A 172 -31.35 -33.42 -0.89
N LEU A 173 -31.88 -32.19 -0.94
CA LEU A 173 -33.16 -31.86 -0.29
C LEU A 173 -34.30 -32.14 -1.28
N GLU A 174 -35.05 -33.21 -1.00
CA GLU A 174 -36.25 -33.62 -1.73
C GLU A 174 -37.28 -32.48 -1.80
N ALA A 175 -37.72 -32.17 -3.02
CA ALA A 175 -38.80 -31.24 -3.31
C ALA A 175 -40.16 -31.87 -3.00
N GLU A 176 -40.85 -31.37 -1.98
CA GLU A 176 -42.30 -31.56 -1.79
C GLU A 176 -43.04 -30.44 -2.53
N GLU A 177 -43.90 -30.80 -3.48
CA GLU A 177 -44.79 -29.88 -4.20
C GLU A 177 -45.80 -29.21 -3.26
N ALA A 178 -45.95 -27.88 -3.34
CA ALA A 178 -47.24 -27.21 -3.11
C ALA A 178 -47.26 -25.75 -3.63
N SER A 179 -48.16 -25.52 -4.59
CA SER A 179 -49.00 -24.32 -4.79
C SER A 179 -48.37 -22.91 -4.88
N ASN A 180 -48.34 -22.39 -6.10
CA ASN A 180 -49.09 -21.21 -6.57
C ASN A 180 -49.30 -20.04 -5.58
N GLU A 181 -48.57 -18.93 -5.76
CA GLU A 181 -49.17 -17.57 -5.73
C GLU A 181 -48.26 -16.53 -6.40
N GLU A 182 -48.86 -15.77 -7.33
CA GLU A 182 -48.26 -14.67 -8.10
C GLU A 182 -47.91 -13.48 -7.20
N VAL A 183 -46.75 -12.82 -7.40
CA VAL A 183 -46.60 -11.37 -7.15
C VAL A 183 -45.55 -10.74 -8.09
N SER A 184 -46.07 -9.98 -9.06
CA SER A 184 -45.55 -8.83 -9.84
C SER A 184 -44.04 -8.59 -10.04
N GLU A 185 -43.63 -8.55 -11.32
CA GLU A 185 -42.50 -7.78 -11.85
C GLU A 185 -42.82 -6.27 -11.80
N GLU A 186 -41.98 -5.48 -11.13
CA GLU A 186 -41.82 -4.05 -11.44
C GLU A 186 -40.51 -3.87 -12.22
N SER A 187 -40.65 -3.59 -13.50
CA SER A 187 -39.61 -3.18 -14.43
C SER A 187 -39.15 -1.76 -14.15
N TYR A 188 -37.83 -1.55 -14.03
CA TYR A 188 -37.23 -0.21 -14.08
C TYR A 188 -37.24 0.27 -15.53
N ASP A 189 -38.01 1.34 -15.79
CA ASP A 189 -37.94 2.09 -17.04
C ASP A 189 -36.96 3.27 -16.86
N GLU A 190 -35.97 3.35 -17.74
CA GLU A 190 -35.04 4.48 -17.86
C GLU A 190 -35.76 5.61 -18.62
N GLU A 191 -36.15 6.68 -17.94
CA GLU A 191 -36.48 7.95 -18.60
C GLU A 191 -35.53 9.06 -18.13
N GLU A 192 -34.68 9.47 -19.08
CA GLU A 192 -33.95 10.74 -19.09
C GLU A 192 -34.94 11.91 -19.06
N GLU A 193 -34.90 12.76 -18.03
CA GLU A 193 -35.49 14.10 -18.08
C GLU A 193 -34.46 15.18 -17.72
N ASP A 194 -34.08 15.92 -18.76
CA ASP A 194 -33.57 17.29 -18.75
C ASP A 194 -34.49 18.20 -17.92
N VAL A 195 -33.97 18.89 -16.88
CA VAL A 195 -34.70 19.99 -16.25
C VAL A 195 -33.80 21.19 -15.91
N ASN A 196 -33.83 22.12 -16.87
CA ASN A 196 -33.73 23.58 -16.82
C ASN A 196 -33.46 24.25 -15.45
N PHE A 197 -32.35 25.00 -15.37
CA PHE A 197 -31.99 25.88 -14.26
C PHE A 197 -32.57 27.28 -14.48
N GLU A 198 -33.61 27.65 -13.73
CA GLU A 198 -34.06 29.04 -13.64
C GLU A 198 -33.32 29.77 -12.50
N ASP A 199 -32.60 30.82 -12.90
CA ASP A 199 -31.88 31.79 -12.08
C ASP A 199 -32.87 32.85 -11.56
N GLU A 200 -33.17 32.86 -10.26
CA GLU A 200 -33.82 34.01 -9.61
C GLU A 200 -32.81 34.80 -8.77
N THR A 201 -32.36 35.88 -9.37
CA THR A 201 -31.76 37.03 -8.70
C THR A 201 -32.85 37.87 -8.02
N LYS A 202 -32.76 38.03 -6.71
CA LYS A 202 -33.07 39.31 -6.05
C LYS A 202 -32.45 39.47 -4.67
#